data_AF-A0A7S3YRD4-F1
#
_entry.id   AF-A0A7S3YRD4-F1
#
_cell.length_a   1.000
_cell.length_b   1.000
_cell.length_c   1.000
_cell.angle_alpha   90.00
_cell.angle_beta   90.00
_cell.angle_gamma   90.00
#
_symmetry.space_group_name_H-M   'P 1'
#
loop_
_entity.id
_entity.type
_entity.pdbx_description
1 polymer ?
#
loop_
_entity_poly.entity_id
_entity_poly.type
_entity_poly.pdbx_seq_one_letter_code
_entity_poly.pdbx_strand_id
1 'polypeptide(L)'
;MTLTVRRATYFDPELGKEDPAKKGVCSNYLCDAIPGTQVVMTGPSGKVMLMPEESPEAPIIMVGTGTGIAPYRGFLKRLFVENTEAAENYKGLAWLFLGVANTDALLYDADWKQMEEEYPDNFRYTVALSREQKNKKGGKMYIQDRVAEHGKEVFELMNAGGHMYFCGLKGMMPGILETMQEVAAEQGLDWDETLKKWKGNGQWHVEVY
;
A
#
# COMPACT_ATOMS: atom_id res chain seq x y z
N MET A 1 15.03 3.58 12.66
CA MET A 1 14.74 3.11 11.29
C MET A 1 14.35 1.64 11.35
N THR A 2 13.32 1.24 10.61
CA THR A 2 12.82 -0.15 10.56
C THR A 2 12.57 -0.51 9.10
N LEU A 3 12.80 -1.77 8.72
CA LEU A 3 12.54 -2.28 7.37
C LEU A 3 11.50 -3.41 7.44
N THR A 4 10.66 -3.52 6.41
CA THR A 4 9.75 -4.65 6.21
C THR A 4 10.27 -5.48 5.04
N VAL A 5 10.93 -6.60 5.35
CA VAL A 5 11.67 -7.39 4.36
C VAL A 5 11.01 -8.76 4.18
N ARG A 6 10.73 -9.12 2.92
CA ARG A 6 10.29 -10.47 2.55
C ARG A 6 11.50 -11.27 2.10
N ARG A 7 11.68 -12.47 2.66
CA ARG A 7 12.66 -13.45 2.16
C ARG A 7 12.37 -13.80 0.70
N ALA A 8 13.39 -13.67 -0.14
CA ALA A 8 13.36 -14.19 -1.49
C ALA A 8 13.98 -15.59 -1.49
N THR A 9 13.14 -16.61 -1.59
CA THR A 9 13.52 -18.01 -1.72
C THR A 9 13.24 -18.50 -3.14
N TYR A 10 14.00 -19.48 -3.60
CA TYR A 10 13.83 -20.08 -4.92
C TYR A 10 13.40 -21.53 -4.76
N PHE A 11 12.33 -21.90 -5.45
CA PHE A 11 11.88 -23.27 -5.60
C PHE A 11 11.96 -23.65 -7.07
N ASP A 12 12.59 -24.78 -7.36
CA ASP A 12 12.64 -25.32 -8.71
C ASP A 12 11.19 -25.61 -9.20
N PRO A 13 10.78 -25.10 -10.37
CA PRO A 13 9.40 -25.21 -10.81
C PRO A 13 8.99 -26.63 -11.21
N GLU A 14 9.94 -27.50 -11.58
CA GLU A 14 9.65 -28.88 -11.98
C GLU A 14 9.70 -29.82 -10.77
N LEU A 15 10.71 -29.65 -9.91
CA LEU A 15 10.98 -30.53 -8.79
C LEU A 15 10.29 -30.06 -7.49
N GLY A 16 9.87 -28.80 -7.42
CA GLY A 16 9.29 -28.18 -6.21
C GLY A 16 10.28 -28.07 -5.04
N LYS A 17 11.57 -28.35 -5.28
CA LYS A 17 12.61 -28.35 -4.25
C LYS A 17 13.22 -26.97 -4.11
N GLU A 18 13.48 -26.56 -2.87
CA GLU A 18 14.22 -25.34 -2.60
C GLU A 18 15.68 -25.48 -3.10
N ASP A 19 16.19 -24.43 -3.75
CA ASP A 19 17.60 -24.30 -4.09
C ASP A 19 18.21 -23.14 -3.30
N PRO A 20 18.87 -23.41 -2.17
CA PRO A 20 19.48 -22.37 -1.33
C PRO A 20 20.56 -21.55 -2.05
N ALA A 21 21.17 -22.08 -3.13
CA ALA A 21 22.17 -21.36 -3.90
C ALA A 21 21.57 -20.22 -4.75
N LYS A 22 20.26 -20.28 -5.03
CA LYS A 22 19.51 -19.27 -5.79
C LYS A 22 18.67 -18.34 -4.92
N LYS A 23 18.82 -18.38 -3.59
CA LYS A 23 18.10 -17.48 -2.68
C LYS A 23 18.58 -16.03 -2.82
N GLY A 24 17.70 -15.07 -2.55
CA GLY A 24 18.07 -13.66 -2.56
C GLY A 24 19.07 -13.34 -1.45
N VAL A 25 20.20 -12.72 -1.82
CA VAL A 25 21.31 -12.47 -0.90
C VAL A 25 20.91 -11.52 0.24
N CYS A 26 20.49 -10.30 -0.11
CA CYS A 26 20.24 -9.24 0.87
C CYS A 26 19.00 -9.51 1.75
N SER A 27 17.90 -9.99 1.17
CA SER A 27 16.67 -10.22 1.94
C SER A 27 16.82 -11.32 2.98
N ASN A 28 17.53 -12.41 2.66
CA ASN A 28 17.82 -13.45 3.65
C ASN A 28 18.82 -12.96 4.69
N TYR A 29 19.90 -12.27 4.29
CA TYR A 29 20.86 -11.67 5.23
C TYR A 29 20.17 -10.77 6.27
N LEU A 30 19.25 -9.89 5.83
CA LEU A 30 18.52 -9.00 6.74
C LEU A 30 17.55 -9.77 7.65
N CYS A 31 16.86 -10.78 7.14
CA CYS A 31 15.95 -11.60 7.95
C CYS A 31 16.68 -12.58 8.89
N ASP A 32 17.94 -12.92 8.61
CA ASP A 32 18.81 -13.76 9.44
C ASP A 32 19.62 -12.94 10.46
N ALA A 33 19.61 -11.61 10.35
CA ALA A 33 20.35 -10.73 11.24
C ALA A 33 19.83 -10.82 12.69
N ILE A 34 20.75 -10.71 13.65
CA ILE A 34 20.47 -10.75 15.08
C ILE A 34 20.89 -9.42 15.74
N PRO A 35 20.42 -9.12 16.97
CA PRO A 35 20.89 -7.94 17.69
C PRO A 35 22.42 -7.89 17.76
N GLY A 36 23.00 -6.75 17.36
CA GLY A 36 24.45 -6.56 17.28
C GLY A 36 25.07 -6.74 15.89
N THR A 37 24.35 -7.36 14.93
CA THR A 37 24.80 -7.46 13.53
C THR A 37 25.03 -6.06 12.94
N GLN A 38 26.24 -5.83 12.42
CA GLN A 38 26.57 -4.60 11.71
C GLN A 38 26.03 -4.67 10.28
N VAL A 39 25.25 -3.66 9.88
CA VAL A 39 24.62 -3.56 8.56
C VAL A 39 25.13 -2.29 7.87
N VAL A 40 25.63 -2.44 6.64
CA VAL A 40 26.04 -1.29 5.82
C VAL A 40 24.79 -0.62 5.23
N MET A 41 24.65 0.68 5.48
CA MET A 41 23.50 1.48 5.05
C MET A 41 23.93 2.59 4.09
N THR A 42 23.09 2.86 3.09
CA THR A 42 23.19 4.01 2.18
C THR A 42 21.84 4.73 2.10
N GLY A 43 21.83 5.98 1.61
CA GLY A 43 20.61 6.82 1.53
C GLY A 43 20.54 7.91 2.61
N PRO A 44 19.34 8.48 2.90
CA PRO A 44 18.05 8.14 2.29
C PRO A 44 17.97 8.55 0.81
N SER A 45 17.07 7.92 0.06
CA SER A 45 16.81 8.20 -1.36
C SER A 45 15.31 8.13 -1.64
N GLY A 46 14.86 8.80 -2.70
CA GLY A 46 13.45 8.83 -3.11
C GLY A 46 12.74 10.10 -2.68
N LYS A 47 11.81 10.56 -3.52
CA LYS A 47 10.95 11.73 -3.27
C LYS A 47 9.48 11.46 -3.58
N VAL A 48 9.17 10.33 -4.22
CA VAL A 48 7.82 10.01 -4.72
C VAL A 48 6.85 9.68 -3.58
N MET A 49 7.34 9.03 -2.52
CA MET A 49 6.51 8.59 -1.38
C MET A 49 6.60 9.56 -0.20
N LEU A 50 6.75 10.87 -0.45
CA LEU A 50 6.65 11.88 0.60
C LEU A 50 5.17 12.23 0.85
N MET A 51 4.83 12.47 2.12
CA MET A 51 3.48 12.79 2.56
C MET A 51 3.21 14.31 2.42
N PRO A 52 2.03 14.73 1.92
CA PRO A 52 1.67 16.15 1.73
C PRO A 52 1.21 16.75 3.07
N GLU A 53 2.15 17.10 3.93
CA GLU A 53 1.85 17.67 5.26
C GLU A 53 1.28 19.09 5.19
N GLU A 54 1.48 19.78 4.05
CA GLU A 54 0.93 21.10 3.80
C GLU A 54 -0.60 21.14 3.62
N SER A 55 -1.26 19.98 3.49
CA SER A 55 -2.73 19.87 3.30
C SER A 55 -3.31 18.86 4.29
N PRO A 56 -3.42 19.20 5.58
CA PRO A 56 -3.81 18.26 6.64
C PRO A 56 -5.25 17.72 6.53
N GLU A 57 -6.10 18.35 5.72
CA GLU A 57 -7.45 17.91 5.37
C GLU A 57 -7.49 16.94 4.18
N ALA A 58 -6.40 16.83 3.41
CA ALA A 58 -6.38 16.01 2.21
C ALA A 58 -6.50 14.52 2.57
N PRO A 59 -7.40 13.77 1.90
CA PRO A 59 -7.45 12.32 2.04
C PRO A 59 -6.14 11.67 1.59
N ILE A 60 -5.68 10.65 2.32
CA ILE A 60 -4.48 9.88 1.99
C ILE A 60 -4.90 8.43 1.75
N ILE A 61 -4.96 8.02 0.49
CA ILE A 61 -5.33 6.67 0.07
C ILE A 61 -4.05 5.87 -0.18
N MET A 62 -3.85 4.81 0.58
CA MET A 62 -2.63 4.00 0.58
C MET A 62 -2.93 2.60 0.08
N VAL A 63 -2.45 2.26 -1.12
CA VAL A 63 -2.65 0.95 -1.73
C VAL A 63 -1.34 0.16 -1.70
N GLY A 64 -1.33 -0.92 -0.92
CA GLY A 64 -0.15 -1.73 -0.62
C GLY A 64 -0.34 -3.20 -0.94
N THR A 65 0.70 -3.86 -1.47
CA THR A 65 0.76 -5.33 -1.55
C THR A 65 1.98 -5.88 -0.82
N GLY A 66 1.76 -6.84 0.10
CA GLY A 66 2.83 -7.44 0.89
C GLY A 66 3.71 -6.39 1.59
N THR A 67 5.01 -6.39 1.29
CA THR A 67 5.97 -5.45 1.90
C THR A 67 5.77 -3.99 1.51
N GLY A 68 4.92 -3.71 0.51
CA GLY A 68 4.51 -2.34 0.15
C GLY A 68 3.75 -1.59 1.26
N ILE A 69 3.40 -2.26 2.36
CA ILE A 69 2.89 -1.62 3.58
C ILE A 69 3.92 -0.72 4.28
N ALA A 70 5.22 -0.92 4.02
CA ALA A 70 6.31 -0.27 4.74
C ALA A 70 6.23 1.26 4.82
N PRO A 71 6.06 2.02 3.72
CA PRO A 71 5.93 3.48 3.79
C PRO A 71 4.69 3.90 4.58
N TYR A 72 3.57 3.19 4.41
CA TYR A 72 2.29 3.51 5.05
C TYR A 72 2.33 3.32 6.56
N ARG A 73 3.11 2.34 7.04
CA ARG A 73 3.39 2.22 8.48
C ARG A 73 4.10 3.45 9.03
N GLY A 74 4.98 4.07 8.25
CA GLY A 74 5.60 5.35 8.61
C GLY A 74 4.57 6.47 8.66
N PHE A 75 3.75 6.60 7.61
CA PHE A 75 2.70 7.63 7.52
C PHE A 75 1.73 7.53 8.70
N LEU A 76 1.14 6.35 8.91
CA LEU A 76 0.14 6.14 9.95
C LEU A 76 0.68 6.36 11.36
N LYS A 77 1.94 5.97 11.62
CA LYS A 77 2.59 6.32 12.90
C LYS A 77 2.73 7.82 13.08
N ARG A 78 3.16 8.52 12.03
CA ARG A 78 3.34 9.97 12.05
C ARG A 78 2.01 10.71 12.23
N LEU A 79 0.92 10.20 11.64
CA LEU A 79 -0.41 10.80 11.70
C LEU A 79 -1.18 10.50 13.00
N PHE A 80 -0.99 9.31 13.60
CA PHE A 80 -1.89 8.84 14.67
C PHE A 80 -1.22 8.37 15.96
N VAL A 81 0.10 8.16 15.97
CA VAL A 81 0.81 7.53 17.10
C VAL A 81 1.86 8.45 17.71
N GLU A 82 2.61 9.16 16.87
CA GLU A 82 3.69 10.04 17.31
C GLU A 82 3.16 11.43 17.66
N ASN A 83 3.75 12.07 18.67
CA ASN A 83 3.44 13.45 19.01
C ASN A 83 4.16 14.41 18.04
N THR A 84 3.54 14.68 16.89
CA THR A 84 4.10 15.52 15.82
C THR A 84 3.07 16.54 15.34
N GLU A 85 3.54 17.62 14.70
CA GLU A 85 2.66 18.63 14.08
C GLU A 85 1.68 18.01 13.07
N ALA A 86 2.14 17.00 12.32
CA ALA A 86 1.27 16.25 11.40
C ALA A 86 0.13 15.54 12.15
N ALA A 87 0.42 14.93 13.31
CA ALA A 87 -0.61 14.27 14.13
C ALA A 87 -1.60 15.26 14.75
N GLU A 88 -1.13 16.41 15.24
CA GLU A 88 -1.99 17.44 15.82
C GLU A 88 -2.94 18.04 14.76
N ASN A 89 -2.43 18.26 13.55
CA ASN A 89 -3.13 18.98 12.51
C ASN A 89 -3.97 18.09 11.60
N TYR A 90 -3.65 16.81 11.40
CA TYR A 90 -4.37 15.96 10.45
C TYR A 90 -5.87 15.90 10.78
N LYS A 91 -6.70 16.17 9.78
CA LYS A 91 -8.18 16.08 9.83
C LYS A 91 -8.77 15.30 8.66
N GLY A 92 -7.94 14.88 7.70
CA GLY A 92 -8.36 14.09 6.56
C GLY A 92 -8.70 12.64 6.90
N LEU A 93 -9.03 11.89 5.86
CA LEU A 93 -9.22 10.44 5.90
C LEU A 93 -7.96 9.73 5.40
N ALA A 94 -7.33 8.93 6.24
CA ALA A 94 -6.27 8.01 5.88
C ALA A 94 -6.88 6.63 5.62
N TRP A 95 -6.82 6.15 4.38
CA TRP A 95 -7.43 4.88 3.99
C TRP A 95 -6.38 3.90 3.51
N LEU A 96 -6.13 2.85 4.30
CA LEU A 96 -5.22 1.78 3.94
C LEU A 96 -5.93 0.62 3.25
N PHE A 97 -5.53 0.32 2.02
CA PHE A 97 -5.85 -0.89 1.28
C PHE A 97 -4.64 -1.83 1.31
N LEU A 98 -4.76 -2.99 1.95
CA LEU A 98 -3.70 -4.00 2.02
C LEU A 98 -4.08 -5.32 1.33
N GLY A 99 -3.32 -5.67 0.28
CA GLY A 99 -3.41 -6.96 -0.40
C GLY A 99 -2.35 -7.95 0.08
N VAL A 100 -2.79 -9.11 0.57
CA VAL A 100 -1.90 -10.21 0.99
C VAL A 100 -2.43 -11.58 0.53
N ALA A 101 -1.65 -12.64 0.78
CA ALA A 101 -2.01 -13.98 0.37
C ALA A 101 -3.23 -14.50 1.16
N ASN A 102 -3.18 -14.38 2.48
CA ASN A 102 -4.09 -15.00 3.44
C ASN A 102 -3.96 -14.27 4.79
N THR A 103 -4.77 -14.65 5.78
CA THR A 103 -4.77 -14.00 7.10
C THR A 103 -3.39 -14.03 7.77
N ASP A 104 -2.68 -15.17 7.69
CA ASP A 104 -1.32 -15.32 8.25
C ASP A 104 -0.27 -14.41 7.62
N ALA A 105 -0.54 -13.90 6.41
CA ALA A 105 0.36 -12.98 5.71
C ALA A 105 0.07 -11.50 6.02
N LEU A 106 -0.90 -11.21 6.89
CA LEU A 106 -1.19 -9.84 7.30
C LEU A 106 -0.03 -9.27 8.13
N LEU A 107 0.37 -8.05 7.79
CA LEU A 107 1.49 -7.36 8.41
C LEU A 107 0.94 -6.22 9.26
N TYR A 108 1.25 -6.25 10.56
CA TYR A 108 0.84 -5.24 11.55
C TYR A 108 -0.69 -5.09 11.72
N ASP A 109 -1.46 -6.15 11.44
CA ASP A 109 -2.94 -6.15 11.45
C ASP A 109 -3.55 -5.64 12.76
N ALA A 110 -3.00 -6.06 13.91
CA ALA A 110 -3.48 -5.63 15.22
C ALA A 110 -3.32 -4.12 15.40
N ASP A 111 -2.20 -3.54 14.95
CA ASP A 111 -1.95 -2.10 15.02
C ASP A 111 -2.99 -1.34 14.18
N TRP A 112 -3.35 -1.85 12.99
CA TRP A 112 -4.33 -1.22 12.11
C TRP A 112 -5.75 -1.29 12.67
N LYS A 113 -6.15 -2.44 13.21
CA LYS A 113 -7.48 -2.59 13.82
C LYS A 113 -7.63 -1.70 15.04
N GLN A 114 -6.62 -1.64 15.90
CA GLN A 114 -6.60 -0.71 17.03
C GLN A 114 -6.72 0.74 16.56
N MET A 115 -5.98 1.12 15.52
CA MET A 115 -6.04 2.48 14.97
C MET A 115 -7.42 2.82 14.39
N GLU A 116 -8.10 1.86 13.77
CA GLU A 116 -9.47 2.04 13.25
C GLU A 116 -10.49 2.20 14.38
N GLU A 117 -10.29 1.52 15.52
CA GLU A 117 -11.11 1.69 16.72
C GLU A 117 -10.86 3.05 17.41
N GLU A 118 -9.61 3.52 17.46
CA GLU A 118 -9.24 4.80 18.09
C GLU A 118 -9.61 6.02 17.23
N TYR A 119 -9.56 5.89 15.90
CA TYR A 119 -9.78 6.98 14.94
C TYR A 119 -10.82 6.62 13.86
N PRO A 120 -12.06 6.24 14.22
CA PRO A 120 -13.03 5.69 13.28
C PRO A 120 -13.47 6.67 12.18
N ASP A 121 -13.33 7.98 12.42
CA ASP A 121 -13.66 9.03 11.44
C ASP A 121 -12.47 9.42 10.54
N ASN A 122 -11.24 9.07 10.93
CA ASN A 122 -10.02 9.53 10.26
C ASN A 122 -9.16 8.39 9.68
N PHE A 123 -9.38 7.15 10.11
CA PHE A 123 -8.65 5.99 9.59
C PHE A 123 -9.61 4.89 9.16
N ARG A 124 -9.34 4.29 8.00
CA ARG A 124 -10.07 3.13 7.48
C ARG A 124 -9.10 2.06 6.97
N TYR A 125 -9.40 0.80 7.26
CA TYR A 125 -8.58 -0.33 6.87
C TYR A 125 -9.35 -1.34 6.03
N THR A 126 -8.85 -1.64 4.83
CA THR A 126 -9.49 -2.56 3.89
C THR A 126 -8.50 -3.61 3.39
N VAL A 127 -8.90 -4.88 3.48
CA VAL A 127 -8.02 -6.01 3.21
C VAL A 127 -8.52 -6.85 2.03
N ALA A 128 -7.59 -7.25 1.15
CA ALA A 128 -7.81 -8.24 0.11
C ALA A 128 -6.97 -9.51 0.40
N LEU A 129 -7.66 -10.64 0.66
CA LEU A 129 -7.02 -11.93 0.95
C LEU A 129 -7.12 -12.86 -0.28
N SER A 130 -6.10 -12.86 -1.12
CA SER A 130 -6.15 -13.52 -2.44
C SER A 130 -6.35 -15.04 -2.45
N ARG A 131 -6.09 -15.73 -1.33
CA ARG A 131 -6.29 -17.18 -1.20
C ARG A 131 -7.51 -17.56 -0.36
N GLU A 132 -8.19 -16.59 0.26
CA GLU A 132 -9.32 -16.84 1.18
C GLU A 132 -10.62 -16.17 0.72
N GLN A 133 -10.52 -15.08 -0.04
CA GLN A 133 -11.67 -14.31 -0.52
C GLN A 133 -11.84 -14.44 -2.03
N LYS A 134 -13.07 -14.24 -2.49
CA LYS A 134 -13.47 -14.28 -3.90
C LYS A 134 -13.99 -12.94 -4.35
N ASN A 135 -13.58 -12.49 -5.54
CA ASN A 135 -14.13 -11.28 -6.14
C ASN A 135 -15.50 -11.55 -6.78
N LYS A 136 -16.17 -10.50 -7.28
CA LYS A 136 -17.49 -10.59 -7.93
C LYS A 136 -17.54 -11.58 -9.11
N LYS A 137 -16.40 -11.82 -9.77
CA LYS A 137 -16.26 -12.73 -10.92
C LYS A 137 -15.93 -14.17 -10.49
N GLY A 138 -15.89 -14.48 -9.18
CA GLY A 138 -15.55 -15.81 -8.64
C GLY A 138 -14.05 -16.14 -8.63
N GLY A 139 -13.21 -15.18 -9.07
CA GLY A 139 -11.75 -15.25 -9.05
C GLY A 139 -11.18 -14.95 -7.67
N LYS A 140 -9.84 -14.93 -7.56
CA LYS A 140 -9.14 -14.52 -6.34
C LYS A 140 -9.41 -13.04 -6.04
N MET A 141 -9.60 -12.70 -4.76
CA MET A 141 -9.71 -11.30 -4.34
C MET A 141 -8.34 -10.61 -4.33
N TYR A 142 -8.15 -9.66 -5.23
CA TYR A 142 -6.96 -8.81 -5.25
C TYR A 142 -7.28 -7.39 -4.80
N ILE A 143 -6.24 -6.57 -4.67
CA ILE A 143 -6.39 -5.23 -4.11
C ILE A 143 -7.18 -4.30 -5.04
N GLN A 144 -7.04 -4.47 -6.35
CA GLN A 144 -7.86 -3.72 -7.32
C GLN A 144 -9.34 -4.04 -7.17
N ASP A 145 -9.73 -5.27 -6.82
CA ASP A 145 -11.14 -5.61 -6.60
C ASP A 145 -11.72 -4.81 -5.42
N ARG A 146 -10.95 -4.66 -4.33
CA ARG A 146 -11.33 -3.82 -3.19
C ARG A 146 -11.40 -2.34 -3.55
N VAL A 147 -10.44 -1.84 -4.32
CA VAL A 147 -10.49 -0.45 -4.82
C VAL A 147 -11.74 -0.25 -5.68
N ALA A 148 -12.11 -1.22 -6.52
CA ALA A 148 -13.31 -1.18 -7.35
C ALA A 148 -14.60 -1.11 -6.52
N GLU A 149 -14.68 -1.92 -5.44
CA GLU A 149 -15.83 -1.93 -4.52
C GLU A 149 -16.12 -0.55 -3.94
N HIS A 150 -15.08 0.27 -3.77
CA HIS A 150 -15.14 1.63 -3.26
C HIS A 150 -14.87 2.69 -4.33
N GLY A 151 -14.92 2.33 -5.62
CA GLY A 151 -14.41 3.15 -6.71
C GLY A 151 -15.00 4.56 -6.76
N LYS A 152 -16.31 4.69 -6.55
CA LYS A 152 -16.98 6.00 -6.50
C LYS A 152 -16.43 6.90 -5.39
N GLU A 153 -16.31 6.37 -4.17
CA GLU A 153 -15.79 7.10 -3.00
C GLU A 153 -14.31 7.46 -3.21
N VAL A 154 -13.50 6.55 -3.77
CA VAL A 154 -12.10 6.83 -4.14
C VAL A 154 -12.02 8.01 -5.10
N PHE A 155 -12.86 8.05 -6.14
CA PHE A 155 -12.89 9.17 -7.09
C PHE A 155 -13.35 10.49 -6.44
N GLU A 156 -14.34 10.45 -5.55
CA GLU A 156 -14.80 11.61 -4.78
C GLU A 156 -13.66 12.17 -3.92
N LEU A 157 -12.96 11.32 -3.17
CA LEU A 157 -11.82 11.71 -2.32
C LEU A 157 -10.67 12.30 -3.16
N MET A 158 -10.33 11.68 -4.28
CA MET A 158 -9.28 12.19 -5.18
C MET A 158 -9.65 13.54 -5.80
N ASN A 159 -10.92 13.74 -6.17
CA ASN A 159 -11.41 15.01 -6.68
C ASN A 159 -11.48 16.10 -5.59
N ALA A 160 -11.59 15.72 -4.32
CA ALA A 160 -11.55 16.60 -3.16
C ALA A 160 -10.12 16.99 -2.72
N GLY A 161 -9.09 16.66 -3.51
CA GLY A 161 -7.70 16.97 -3.18
C GLY A 161 -6.91 15.79 -2.62
N GLY A 162 -7.50 14.59 -2.56
CA GLY A 162 -6.83 13.41 -2.03
C GLY A 162 -5.57 12.99 -2.79
N HIS A 163 -4.68 12.29 -2.08
CA HIS A 163 -3.46 11.71 -2.60
C HIS A 163 -3.55 10.19 -2.57
N MET A 164 -3.22 9.54 -3.68
CA MET A 164 -3.22 8.09 -3.80
C MET A 164 -1.81 7.56 -4.00
N TYR A 165 -1.44 6.61 -3.16
CA TYR A 165 -0.13 5.98 -3.11
C TYR A 165 -0.20 4.52 -3.48
N PHE A 166 0.77 4.05 -4.26
CA PHE A 166 0.90 2.66 -4.68
C PHE A 166 2.29 2.13 -4.37
N CYS A 167 2.36 1.07 -3.57
CA CYS A 167 3.62 0.47 -3.19
C CYS A 167 3.53 -1.06 -3.10
N GLY A 168 4.58 -1.74 -3.54
CA GLY A 168 4.68 -3.20 -3.52
C GLY A 168 5.12 -3.78 -4.87
N LEU A 169 4.56 -4.92 -5.24
CA LEU A 169 4.97 -5.65 -6.44
C LEU A 169 4.50 -4.92 -7.71
N LYS A 170 5.39 -4.75 -8.70
CA LYS A 170 5.03 -4.19 -10.03
C LYS A 170 3.79 -4.79 -10.67
N GLY A 171 3.57 -6.09 -10.46
CA GLY A 171 2.42 -6.82 -11.00
C GLY A 171 1.06 -6.33 -10.52
N MET A 172 0.96 -5.50 -9.47
CA MET A 172 -0.31 -4.95 -9.01
C MET A 172 -0.84 -3.82 -9.91
N MET A 173 0.04 -3.05 -10.55
CA MET A 173 -0.35 -1.82 -11.24
C MET A 173 -1.24 -2.03 -12.46
N PRO A 174 -1.01 -3.03 -13.36
CA PRO A 174 -1.88 -3.22 -14.51
C PRO A 174 -3.34 -3.45 -14.13
N GLY A 175 -3.61 -4.31 -13.14
CA GLY A 175 -4.96 -4.58 -12.66
C GLY A 175 -5.62 -3.37 -12.00
N ILE A 176 -4.85 -2.57 -11.24
CA ILE A 176 -5.35 -1.32 -10.65
C ILE A 176 -5.74 -0.32 -11.75
N LEU A 177 -4.89 -0.12 -12.76
CA LEU A 177 -5.16 0.82 -13.84
C LEU A 177 -6.39 0.41 -14.66
N GLU A 178 -6.51 -0.88 -14.98
CA GLU A 178 -7.69 -1.43 -15.67
C GLU A 178 -8.96 -1.20 -14.86
N THR A 179 -8.96 -1.54 -13.57
CA THR A 179 -10.10 -1.31 -12.69
C THR A 179 -10.46 0.18 -12.56
N MET A 180 -9.48 1.06 -12.41
CA MET A 180 -9.74 2.50 -12.30
C MET A 180 -10.33 3.05 -13.60
N GLN A 181 -9.92 2.52 -14.75
CA GLN A 181 -10.52 2.86 -16.05
C GLN A 181 -11.97 2.38 -16.15
N GLU A 182 -12.28 1.16 -15.72
CA GLU A 182 -13.66 0.65 -15.65
C GLU A 182 -14.53 1.54 -14.76
N VAL A 183 -14.05 1.87 -13.55
CA VAL A 183 -14.74 2.74 -12.58
C VAL A 183 -14.92 4.17 -13.12
N ALA A 184 -13.96 4.71 -13.86
CA ALA A 184 -14.08 6.01 -14.52
C ALA A 184 -15.20 5.98 -15.57
N ALA A 185 -15.22 4.94 -16.43
CA ALA A 185 -16.21 4.78 -17.48
C ALA A 185 -17.64 4.62 -16.92
N GLU A 186 -17.81 3.87 -15.83
CA GLU A 186 -19.09 3.74 -15.12
C GLU A 186 -19.62 5.07 -14.58
N GLN A 187 -18.72 6.02 -14.30
CA GLN A 187 -19.06 7.38 -13.87
C GLN A 187 -19.14 8.39 -15.02
N GLY A 188 -18.96 7.95 -16.26
CA GLY A 188 -18.93 8.83 -17.43
C GLY A 188 -17.71 9.74 -17.51
N LEU A 189 -16.60 9.35 -16.87
CA LEU A 189 -15.34 10.09 -16.85
C LEU A 189 -14.34 9.50 -17.85
N ASP A 190 -13.55 10.36 -18.48
CA ASP A 190 -12.39 9.94 -19.26
C ASP A 190 -11.21 9.63 -18.33
N TRP A 191 -10.73 8.39 -18.36
CA TRP A 191 -9.68 7.94 -17.46
C TRP A 191 -8.33 8.60 -17.76
N ASP A 192 -7.98 8.80 -19.02
CA ASP A 192 -6.69 9.37 -19.41
C ASP A 192 -6.61 10.85 -19.00
N GLU A 193 -7.70 11.60 -19.19
CA GLU A 193 -7.81 12.99 -18.70
C GLU A 193 -7.79 13.05 -17.16
N THR A 194 -8.51 12.15 -16.49
CA THR A 194 -8.56 12.08 -15.02
C THR A 194 -7.18 11.79 -14.43
N LEU A 195 -6.50 10.76 -14.93
CA LEU A 195 -5.17 10.37 -14.47
C LEU A 195 -4.14 11.46 -14.78
N LYS A 196 -4.22 12.11 -15.95
CA LYS A 196 -3.35 13.24 -16.30
C LYS A 196 -3.55 14.41 -15.33
N LYS A 197 -4.80 14.72 -14.96
CA LYS A 197 -5.12 15.76 -13.96
C LYS A 197 -4.51 15.41 -12.60
N TRP A 198 -4.74 14.21 -12.07
CA TRP A 198 -4.20 13.81 -10.77
C TRP A 198 -2.67 13.80 -10.74
N LYS A 199 -2.01 13.35 -11.82
CA LYS A 199 -0.54 13.45 -11.95
C LYS A 199 -0.07 14.91 -12.01
N GLY A 200 -0.75 15.76 -12.78
CA GLY A 200 -0.44 17.18 -12.88
C GLY A 200 -0.57 17.92 -11.54
N ASN A 201 -1.49 17.47 -10.70
CA ASN A 201 -1.71 18.00 -9.35
C ASN A 201 -0.78 17.38 -8.29
N GLY A 202 0.08 16.41 -8.65
CA GLY A 202 0.93 15.72 -7.67
C GLY A 202 0.17 14.81 -6.71
N GLN A 203 -1.01 14.29 -7.11
CA GLN A 203 -1.88 13.45 -6.28
C GLN A 203 -1.64 11.94 -6.49
N TRP A 204 -0.84 11.55 -7.48
CA TRP A 204 -0.67 10.16 -7.90
C TRP A 204 0.77 9.69 -7.72
N HIS A 205 1.01 8.83 -6.72
CA HIS A 205 2.35 8.44 -6.26
C HIS A 205 2.56 6.94 -6.43
N VAL A 206 3.58 6.54 -7.19
CA VAL A 206 3.83 5.12 -7.50
C VAL A 206 5.28 4.76 -7.23
N GLU A 207 5.50 3.81 -6.32
CA GLU A 207 6.79 3.20 -6.06
C GLU A 207 6.64 1.67 -5.96
N VAL A 208 6.79 0.99 -7.11
CA VAL A 208 6.65 -0.45 -7.24
C VAL A 208 7.94 -1.11 -7.74
N TYR A 209 8.26 -2.30 -7.23
CA TYR A 209 9.51 -3.03 -7.50
C TYR A 209 9.31 -4.41 -8.11
#